data_AF-Q9D551-F1
#
_entry.id   AF-Q9D551-F1
#
_cell.length_a   1.000
_cell.length_b   1.000
_cell.length_c   1.000
_cell.angle_alpha   90.00
_cell.angle_beta   90.00
_cell.angle_gamma   90.00
#
_symmetry.space_group_name_H-M   'P 1'
#
loop_
_entity.id
_entity.type
_entity.pdbx_description
1 polymer ?
#
loop_
_entity_poly.entity_id
_entity_poly.type
_entity_poly.pdbx_seq_one_letter_code
_entity_poly.pdbx_strand_id
1 'polypeptide(L)'
;MSRKIAKEPKKVNISSSLESEDISLETTIHTDDVSSSEEREGKVKITRQLIERKEILHNIQLLKIELSQKNMMIDNLKMDYLTKIEELEEKLNDALHQKQLLTLRLDNQLTIQQKDAKKYQELMKQEMETILLRQKQLEETNHQLREKAGDVRRNLRDFELTEEQYVKLKSFPEDQLSIPEYVSIRFYELVNPLRKEVCELQVKKSELSEELSTSKGQLKQLTEVCNVSITLAKTLQLFHSSFLTSVQGT
;
A
#
# COMPACT_ATOMS: atom_id res chain seq x y z
N MET A 1 0.95 -30.39 31.66
CA MET A 1 0.53 -30.78 33.02
C MET A 1 -0.97 -30.56 33.18
N SER A 2 -1.77 -31.62 33.09
CA SER A 2 -3.03 -31.84 33.85
C SER A 2 -3.72 -33.08 33.28
N ARG A 3 -3.77 -34.12 34.11
CA ARG A 3 -4.37 -35.43 33.86
C ARG A 3 -5.89 -35.35 34.02
N LYS A 4 -6.66 -36.08 33.22
CA LYS A 4 -7.96 -36.62 33.65
C LYS A 4 -8.38 -37.86 32.82
N ILE A 5 -8.10 -39.01 33.43
CA ILE A 5 -8.95 -40.20 33.60
C ILE A 5 -9.57 -40.82 32.33
N ALA A 6 -8.93 -41.90 31.88
CA ALA A 6 -9.52 -42.94 31.05
C ALA A 6 -10.55 -43.75 31.86
N LYS A 7 -11.70 -44.04 31.24
CA LYS A 7 -12.68 -45.02 31.74
C LYS A 7 -12.71 -46.19 30.77
N GLU A 8 -12.46 -47.38 31.31
CA GLU A 8 -12.52 -48.66 30.62
C GLU A 8 -13.91 -48.95 30.03
N PRO A 9 -14.01 -49.60 28.86
CA PRO A 9 -15.25 -50.24 28.43
C PRO A 9 -15.39 -51.60 29.13
N LYS A 10 -16.46 -51.72 29.93
CA LYS A 10 -16.96 -52.96 30.52
C LYS A 10 -17.21 -54.01 29.43
N LYS A 11 -16.52 -55.15 29.51
CA LYS A 11 -16.95 -56.41 28.90
C LYS A 11 -18.28 -56.82 29.51
N VAL A 12 -19.32 -56.92 28.69
CA VAL A 12 -20.57 -57.59 29.05
C VAL A 12 -20.73 -58.78 28.11
N ASN A 13 -20.56 -59.96 28.68
CA ASN A 13 -20.84 -61.24 28.05
C ASN A 13 -22.34 -61.31 27.76
N ILE A 14 -22.71 -61.41 26.49
CA ILE A 14 -24.09 -61.74 26.09
C ILE A 14 -24.10 -63.25 25.82
N SER A 15 -24.32 -64.01 26.89
CA SER A 15 -24.70 -65.41 26.79
C SER A 15 -26.21 -65.46 26.57
N SER A 16 -26.66 -65.55 25.32
CA SER A 16 -28.05 -65.89 25.03
C SER A 16 -28.18 -67.42 25.01
N SER A 17 -28.57 -67.96 26.15
CA SER A 17 -29.04 -69.33 26.32
C SER A 17 -30.28 -69.53 25.44
N LEU A 18 -30.15 -70.35 24.40
CA LEU A 18 -31.27 -70.86 23.61
C LEU A 18 -31.93 -72.00 24.41
N GLU A 19 -32.85 -71.65 25.31
CA GLU A 19 -33.81 -72.62 25.83
C GLU A 19 -35.01 -72.65 24.90
N SER A 20 -34.94 -73.55 23.92
CA SER A 20 -36.09 -73.97 23.14
C SER A 20 -36.96 -74.86 24.05
N GLU A 21 -38.08 -74.32 24.53
CA GLU A 21 -39.12 -75.15 25.14
C GLU A 21 -39.76 -76.02 24.06
N ASP A 22 -39.48 -77.33 24.12
CA ASP A 22 -40.16 -78.38 23.36
C ASP A 22 -41.66 -78.35 23.68
N ILE A 23 -42.48 -77.88 22.74
CA ILE A 23 -43.93 -78.06 22.80
C ILE A 23 -44.25 -79.46 22.30
N SER A 24 -44.11 -80.43 23.21
CA SER A 24 -44.59 -81.81 23.01
C SER A 24 -46.12 -81.80 23.00
N LEU A 25 -46.72 -81.91 21.81
CA LEU A 25 -48.16 -82.13 21.61
C LEU A 25 -48.47 -83.62 21.80
N GLU A 26 -48.41 -84.09 23.04
CA GLU A 26 -48.79 -85.46 23.38
C GLU A 26 -50.29 -85.52 23.68
N THR A 27 -51.07 -85.97 22.70
CA THR A 27 -52.51 -86.25 22.87
C THR A 27 -52.64 -87.59 23.59
N THR A 28 -52.49 -87.59 24.91
CA THR A 28 -52.82 -88.76 25.75
C THR A 28 -54.31 -88.75 26.05
N ILE A 29 -55.06 -89.56 25.31
CA ILE A 29 -56.44 -89.89 25.65
C ILE A 29 -56.35 -90.91 26.80
N HIS A 30 -56.55 -90.44 28.04
CA HIS A 30 -56.76 -91.32 29.20
C HIS A 30 -58.23 -91.80 29.22
N THR A 31 -58.35 -93.11 29.30
CA THR A 31 -59.52 -93.97 29.50
C THR A 31 -60.28 -93.68 30.79
N ASP A 32 -61.61 -93.92 30.81
CA ASP A 32 -62.28 -94.45 31.99
C ASP A 32 -63.53 -95.29 31.61
N ASP A 33 -63.47 -96.56 32.01
CA ASP A 33 -64.55 -97.54 32.13
C ASP A 33 -65.33 -97.22 33.41
N VAL A 34 -66.65 -96.99 33.35
CA VAL A 34 -67.50 -97.08 34.55
C VAL A 34 -68.95 -97.47 34.26
N SER A 35 -69.35 -98.44 35.07
CA SER A 35 -70.60 -99.18 35.18
C SER A 35 -71.82 -98.35 35.69
N SER A 36 -72.95 -99.07 35.78
CA SER A 36 -74.37 -98.73 35.97
C SER A 36 -74.82 -97.87 37.19
N SER A 37 -76.07 -97.41 37.10
CA SER A 37 -77.05 -96.99 38.13
C SER A 37 -77.12 -95.53 38.63
N GLU A 38 -78.33 -94.97 38.52
CA GLU A 38 -78.96 -93.84 39.26
C GLU A 38 -78.14 -92.63 39.71
N GLU A 39 -77.60 -91.83 38.78
CA GLU A 39 -77.29 -90.40 38.99
C GLU A 39 -77.34 -89.63 37.66
N ARG A 40 -78.53 -89.32 37.15
CA ARG A 40 -78.65 -88.61 35.84
C ARG A 40 -78.44 -87.09 35.95
N GLU A 41 -78.60 -86.49 37.13
CA GLU A 41 -78.57 -85.02 37.28
C GLU A 41 -77.20 -84.47 37.73
N GLY A 42 -76.38 -85.27 38.41
CA GLY A 42 -74.99 -84.96 38.74
C GLY A 42 -74.04 -85.10 37.55
N LYS A 43 -74.17 -86.18 36.76
CA LYS A 43 -73.36 -86.43 35.56
C LYS A 43 -73.50 -85.35 34.48
N VAL A 44 -74.69 -84.77 34.31
CA VAL A 44 -74.93 -83.66 33.36
C VAL A 44 -74.28 -82.34 33.82
N LYS A 45 -74.23 -82.09 35.13
CA LYS A 45 -73.51 -80.94 35.69
C LYS A 45 -71.99 -81.11 35.55
N ILE A 46 -71.49 -82.32 35.79
CA ILE A 46 -70.07 -82.67 35.64
C ILE A 46 -69.62 -82.55 34.17
N THR A 47 -70.41 -83.03 33.20
CA THR A 47 -70.07 -82.90 31.77
C THR A 47 -70.14 -81.45 31.28
N ARG A 48 -71.08 -80.64 31.76
CA ARG A 48 -71.13 -79.20 31.47
C ARG A 48 -69.90 -78.46 32.00
N GLN A 49 -69.56 -78.67 33.27
CA GLN A 49 -68.35 -78.08 33.89
C GLN A 49 -67.07 -78.50 33.16
N LEU A 50 -67.01 -79.74 32.66
CA LEU A 50 -65.87 -80.22 31.88
C LEU A 50 -65.75 -79.52 30.52
N ILE A 51 -66.87 -79.24 29.84
CA ILE A 51 -66.91 -78.51 28.58
C ILE A 51 -66.49 -77.06 28.79
N GLU A 52 -67.05 -76.38 29.80
CA GLU A 52 -66.68 -75.01 30.17
C GLU A 52 -65.19 -74.91 30.51
N ARG A 53 -64.65 -75.89 31.26
CA ARG A 53 -63.21 -75.98 31.55
C ARG A 53 -62.37 -76.12 30.28
N LYS A 54 -62.79 -76.96 29.32
CA LYS A 54 -62.09 -77.14 28.05
C LYS A 54 -62.11 -75.88 27.19
N GLU A 55 -63.23 -75.16 27.16
CA GLU A 55 -63.37 -73.88 26.45
C GLU A 55 -62.47 -72.80 27.06
N ILE A 56 -62.44 -72.67 28.38
CA ILE A 56 -61.53 -71.75 29.08
C ILE A 56 -60.07 -72.09 28.78
N LEU A 57 -59.69 -73.38 28.81
CA LEU A 57 -58.33 -73.81 28.48
C LEU A 57 -57.94 -73.47 27.04
N HIS A 58 -58.86 -73.65 26.08
CA HIS A 58 -58.63 -73.26 24.70
C HIS A 58 -58.45 -71.74 24.54
N ASN A 59 -59.30 -70.94 25.19
CA ASN A 59 -59.18 -69.47 25.17
C ASN A 59 -57.85 -69.00 25.78
N ILE A 60 -57.38 -69.65 26.85
CA ILE A 60 -56.06 -69.38 27.42
C ILE A 60 -54.95 -69.69 26.41
N GLN A 61 -55.03 -70.78 25.67
CA GLN A 61 -54.05 -71.12 24.63
C GLN A 61 -54.04 -70.07 23.51
N LEU A 62 -55.21 -69.62 23.05
CA LEU A 62 -55.32 -68.58 22.02
C LEU A 62 -54.68 -67.27 22.50
N LEU A 63 -54.97 -66.85 23.73
CA LEU A 63 -54.37 -65.66 24.33
C LEU A 63 -52.85 -65.78 24.48
N LYS A 64 -52.33 -66.96 24.82
CA LYS A 64 -50.87 -67.21 24.87
C LYS A 64 -50.23 -67.05 23.49
N ILE A 65 -50.86 -67.56 22.44
CA ILE A 65 -50.37 -67.41 21.06
C ILE A 65 -50.38 -65.95 20.65
N GLU A 66 -51.49 -65.23 20.88
CA GLU A 66 -51.59 -63.81 20.54
C GLU A 66 -50.54 -63.00 21.29
N LEU A 67 -50.36 -63.24 22.60
CA LEU A 67 -49.33 -62.58 23.41
C LEU A 67 -47.92 -62.84 22.85
N SER A 68 -47.61 -64.09 22.48
CA SER A 68 -46.33 -64.45 21.87
C SER A 68 -46.12 -63.73 20.54
N GLN A 69 -47.15 -63.63 19.70
CA GLN A 69 -47.07 -62.91 18.42
C GLN A 69 -46.83 -61.41 18.64
N LYS A 70 -47.53 -60.80 19.61
CA LYS A 70 -47.33 -59.39 19.96
C LYS A 70 -45.93 -59.15 20.51
N ASN A 71 -45.40 -60.06 21.34
CA ASN A 71 -44.02 -59.97 21.82
C ASN A 71 -43.02 -60.04 20.67
N MET A 72 -43.19 -60.98 19.74
CA MET A 72 -42.33 -61.08 18.55
C MET A 72 -42.38 -59.81 17.70
N MET A 73 -43.56 -59.22 17.53
CA MET A 73 -43.72 -57.95 16.80
C MET A 73 -42.99 -56.80 17.49
N ILE A 74 -43.08 -56.72 18.83
CA ILE A 74 -42.38 -55.71 19.63
C ILE A 74 -40.87 -55.87 19.47
N ASP A 75 -40.35 -57.10 19.52
CA ASP A 75 -38.92 -57.35 19.45
C ASP A 75 -38.35 -57.07 18.06
N ASN A 76 -39.11 -57.37 16.98
CA ASN A 76 -38.75 -56.96 15.63
C ASN A 76 -38.68 -55.43 15.50
N LEU A 77 -39.68 -54.71 16.02
CA LEU A 77 -39.66 -53.24 16.00
C LEU A 77 -38.49 -52.67 16.80
N LYS A 78 -38.17 -53.25 17.97
CA LYS A 78 -36.98 -52.84 18.73
C LYS A 78 -35.70 -53.05 17.94
N MET A 79 -35.57 -54.18 17.25
CA MET A 79 -34.41 -54.47 16.40
C MET A 79 -34.29 -53.43 15.28
N ASP A 80 -35.38 -53.14 14.57
CA ASP A 80 -35.39 -52.14 13.51
C ASP A 80 -34.98 -50.75 14.03
N TYR A 81 -35.49 -50.35 15.21
CA TYR A 81 -35.11 -49.08 15.83
C TYR A 81 -33.65 -49.07 16.30
N LEU A 82 -33.12 -50.18 16.83
CA LEU A 82 -31.72 -50.29 17.23
C LEU A 82 -30.80 -50.15 16.02
N THR A 83 -31.07 -50.88 14.94
CA THR A 83 -30.32 -50.74 13.68
C THR A 83 -30.43 -49.32 13.14
N LYS A 84 -31.61 -48.69 13.26
CA LYS A 84 -31.76 -47.30 12.82
C LYS A 84 -30.94 -46.30 13.63
N ILE A 85 -30.84 -46.52 14.94
CA ILE A 85 -30.00 -45.70 15.82
C ILE A 85 -28.54 -45.83 15.42
N GLU A 86 -28.05 -47.05 15.21
CA GLU A 86 -26.66 -47.30 14.78
C GLU A 86 -26.32 -46.60 13.45
N GLU A 87 -27.20 -46.70 12.45
CA GLU A 87 -27.01 -45.99 11.16
C GLU A 87 -26.96 -44.47 11.32
N LEU A 88 -27.78 -43.91 12.22
CA LEU A 88 -27.83 -42.47 12.46
C LEU A 88 -26.60 -41.99 13.24
N GLU A 89 -26.10 -42.80 14.16
CA GLU A 89 -24.86 -42.53 14.91
C GLU A 89 -23.63 -42.55 13.99
N GLU A 90 -23.55 -43.51 13.05
CA GLU A 90 -22.48 -43.55 12.05
C GLU A 90 -22.49 -42.29 11.17
N LYS A 91 -23.67 -41.93 10.63
CA LYS A 91 -23.83 -40.71 9.82
C LYS A 91 -23.48 -39.43 10.58
N LEU A 92 -23.82 -39.37 11.87
CA LEU A 92 -23.45 -38.25 12.72
C LEU A 92 -21.94 -38.16 12.89
N ASN A 93 -21.28 -39.29 13.14
CA ASN A 93 -19.83 -39.36 13.28
C ASN A 93 -19.10 -38.94 12.00
N ASP A 94 -19.58 -39.37 10.84
CA ASP A 94 -19.05 -38.95 9.54
C ASP A 94 -19.19 -37.44 9.32
N ALA A 95 -20.38 -36.89 9.60
CA ALA A 95 -20.62 -35.46 9.48
C ALA A 95 -19.74 -34.64 10.43
N LEU A 96 -19.52 -35.11 11.66
CA LEU A 96 -18.61 -34.49 12.61
C LEU A 96 -17.16 -34.54 12.13
N HIS A 97 -16.72 -35.67 11.58
CA HIS A 97 -15.36 -35.80 11.04
C HIS A 97 -15.12 -34.86 9.85
N GLN A 98 -16.06 -34.80 8.91
CA GLN A 98 -16.01 -33.87 7.78
C GLN A 98 -15.97 -32.42 8.24
N LYS A 99 -16.80 -32.05 9.21
CA LYS A 99 -16.79 -30.70 9.81
C LYS A 99 -15.42 -30.35 10.40
N GLN A 100 -14.81 -31.27 11.16
CA GLN A 100 -13.49 -31.05 11.75
C GLN A 100 -12.42 -30.84 10.67
N LEU A 101 -12.42 -31.66 9.61
CA LEU A 101 -11.49 -31.53 8.50
C LEU A 101 -11.63 -30.19 7.78
N LEU A 102 -12.87 -29.76 7.50
CA LEU A 102 -13.13 -28.46 6.88
C LEU A 102 -12.70 -27.30 7.76
N THR A 103 -12.93 -27.39 9.07
CA THR A 103 -12.51 -26.37 10.04
C THR A 103 -10.97 -26.24 10.03
N LEU A 104 -10.24 -27.35 10.11
CA LEU A 104 -8.78 -27.35 10.05
C LEU A 104 -8.24 -26.77 8.73
N ARG A 105 -8.89 -27.10 7.61
CA ARG A 105 -8.51 -26.55 6.29
C ARG A 105 -8.70 -25.04 6.23
N LEU A 106 -9.83 -24.55 6.74
CA LEU A 106 -10.13 -23.12 6.78
C LEU A 106 -9.17 -22.37 7.70
N ASP A 107 -8.91 -22.90 8.89
CA ASP A 107 -7.97 -22.30 9.85
C ASP A 107 -6.55 -22.25 9.29
N ASN A 108 -6.13 -23.29 8.58
CA ASN A 108 -4.83 -23.32 7.91
C ASN A 108 -4.75 -22.24 6.82
N GLN A 109 -5.76 -22.16 5.94
CA GLN A 109 -5.81 -21.16 4.88
C GLN A 109 -5.81 -19.73 5.43
N LEU A 110 -6.61 -19.48 6.48
CA LEU A 110 -6.67 -18.19 7.15
C LEU A 110 -5.33 -17.83 7.80
N THR A 111 -4.68 -18.79 8.44
CA THR A 111 -3.35 -18.60 9.04
C THR A 111 -2.29 -18.24 8.00
N ILE A 112 -2.30 -18.93 6.85
CA ILE A 112 -1.37 -18.64 5.73
C ILE A 112 -1.64 -17.23 5.19
N GLN A 113 -2.89 -16.91 4.87
CA GLN A 113 -3.26 -15.58 4.35
C GLN A 113 -2.88 -14.45 5.32
N GLN A 114 -3.10 -14.64 6.62
CA GLN A 114 -2.69 -13.66 7.62
C GLN A 114 -1.16 -13.48 7.69
N LYS A 115 -0.39 -14.55 7.56
CA LYS A 115 1.08 -14.48 7.54
C LYS A 115 1.58 -13.77 6.27
N ASP A 116 1.01 -14.09 5.12
CA ASP A 116 1.39 -13.47 3.85
C ASP A 116 1.03 -11.98 3.81
N ALA A 117 -0.16 -11.62 4.29
CA ALA A 117 -0.57 -10.22 4.41
C ALA A 117 0.37 -9.42 5.32
N LYS A 118 0.76 -9.99 6.48
CA LYS A 118 1.75 -9.35 7.38
C LYS A 118 3.11 -9.20 6.72
N LYS A 119 3.59 -10.23 6.03
CA LYS A 119 4.86 -10.19 5.30
C LYS A 119 4.87 -9.12 4.22
N TYR A 120 3.79 -9.03 3.45
CA TYR A 120 3.62 -8.03 2.41
C TYR A 120 3.57 -6.61 2.99
N GLN A 121 2.80 -6.41 4.07
CA GLN A 121 2.72 -5.13 4.78
C GLN A 121 4.09 -4.66 5.29
N GLU A 122 4.87 -5.57 5.89
CA GLU A 122 6.21 -5.26 6.39
C GLU A 122 7.18 -4.91 5.26
N LEU A 123 7.14 -5.65 4.15
CA LEU A 123 7.94 -5.34 2.96
C LEU A 123 7.60 -3.95 2.40
N MET A 124 6.30 -3.66 2.24
CA MET A 124 5.85 -2.37 1.73
C MET A 124 6.25 -1.21 2.65
N LYS A 125 6.25 -1.43 3.97
CA LYS A 125 6.72 -0.45 4.94
C LYS A 125 8.22 -0.19 4.78
N GLN A 126 9.05 -1.24 4.63
CA GLN A 126 10.50 -1.10 4.43
C GLN A 126 10.84 -0.39 3.12
N GLU A 127 10.12 -0.70 2.03
CA GLU A 127 10.27 -0.02 0.75
C GLU A 127 9.89 1.47 0.87
N MET A 128 8.77 1.77 1.54
CA MET A 128 8.33 3.14 1.79
C MET A 128 9.36 3.92 2.61
N GLU A 129 9.90 3.35 3.68
CA GLU A 129 10.93 3.97 4.51
C GLU A 129 12.20 4.28 3.72
N THR A 130 12.61 3.37 2.83
CA THR A 130 13.76 3.55 1.93
C THR A 130 13.54 4.71 0.95
N ILE A 131 12.34 4.78 0.35
CA ILE A 131 11.97 5.88 -0.56
C ILE A 131 11.94 7.22 0.19
N LEU A 132 11.32 7.27 1.37
CA LEU A 132 11.26 8.48 2.19
C LEU A 132 12.64 8.97 2.62
N LEU A 133 13.52 8.06 3.04
CA LEU A 133 14.90 8.40 3.38
C LEU A 133 15.63 8.98 2.17
N ARG A 134 15.48 8.36 1.00
CA ARG A 134 16.10 8.84 -0.24
C ARG A 134 15.54 10.20 -0.65
N GLN A 135 14.23 10.41 -0.52
CA GLN A 135 13.60 11.70 -0.80
C GLN A 135 14.15 12.80 0.10
N LYS A 136 14.26 12.54 1.41
CA LYS A 136 14.83 13.50 2.37
C LYS A 136 16.26 13.89 2.00
N GLN A 137 17.10 12.92 1.63
CA GLN A 137 18.47 13.19 1.18
C GLN A 137 18.49 14.04 -0.10
N LEU A 138 17.60 13.76 -1.06
CA LEU A 138 17.50 14.54 -2.29
C LEU A 138 17.02 15.98 -2.02
N GLU A 139 16.06 16.17 -1.12
CA GLU A 139 15.59 17.49 -0.71
C GLU A 139 16.70 18.31 -0.03
N GLU A 140 17.46 17.68 0.87
CA GLU A 140 18.60 18.31 1.54
C GLU A 140 19.71 18.70 0.55
N THR A 141 20.09 17.77 -0.34
CA THR A 141 21.10 18.07 -1.38
C THR A 141 20.62 19.14 -2.36
N ASN A 142 19.34 19.15 -2.74
CA ASN A 142 18.76 20.19 -3.58
C ASN A 142 18.81 21.56 -2.87
N HIS A 143 18.48 21.59 -1.57
CA HIS A 143 18.59 22.80 -0.77
C HIS A 143 20.03 23.34 -0.74
N GLN A 144 21.00 22.49 -0.41
CA GLN A 144 22.42 22.84 -0.40
C GLN A 144 22.91 23.34 -1.77
N LEU A 145 22.47 22.72 -2.87
CA LEU A 145 22.81 23.16 -4.22
C LEU A 145 22.22 24.53 -4.55
N ARG A 146 20.97 24.80 -4.13
CA ARG A 146 20.35 26.12 -4.30
C ARG A 146 21.08 27.21 -3.51
N GLU A 147 21.48 26.91 -2.27
CA GLU A 147 22.27 27.82 -1.45
C GLU A 147 23.62 28.10 -2.11
N LYS A 148 24.37 27.07 -2.50
CA LYS A 148 25.66 27.21 -3.21
C LYS A 148 25.53 28.01 -4.51
N ALA A 149 24.49 27.76 -5.31
CA ALA A 149 24.23 28.55 -6.51
C ALA A 149 23.93 30.02 -6.18
N GLY A 150 23.21 30.26 -5.08
CA GLY A 150 22.97 31.59 -4.53
C GLY A 150 24.26 32.30 -4.10
N ASP A 151 25.16 31.60 -3.41
CA ASP A 151 26.47 32.09 -2.99
C ASP A 151 27.34 32.44 -4.20
N VAL A 152 27.43 31.55 -5.18
CA VAL A 152 28.13 31.83 -6.43
C VAL A 152 27.58 33.11 -7.05
N ARG A 153 26.26 33.22 -7.26
CA ARG A 153 25.67 34.44 -7.84
C ARG A 153 25.96 35.71 -7.03
N ARG A 154 26.06 35.64 -5.70
CA ARG A 154 26.46 36.79 -4.85
C ARG A 154 27.95 37.13 -5.05
N ASN A 155 28.81 36.13 -5.03
CA ASN A 155 30.26 36.29 -5.22
C ASN A 155 30.61 36.78 -6.62
N LEU A 156 29.82 36.44 -7.64
CA LEU A 156 30.02 36.88 -9.02
C LEU A 156 29.45 38.29 -9.32
N ARG A 157 28.99 39.08 -8.32
CA ARG A 157 28.49 40.45 -8.58
C ARG A 157 29.60 41.47 -8.82
N ASP A 158 30.68 41.38 -8.05
CA ASP A 158 31.73 42.41 -8.02
C ASP A 158 33.08 41.76 -8.35
N PHE A 159 33.44 41.74 -9.63
CA PHE A 159 34.75 41.27 -10.10
C PHE A 159 35.70 42.45 -10.29
N GLU A 160 36.42 42.79 -9.23
CA GLU A 160 37.54 43.72 -9.33
C GLU A 160 38.83 42.99 -8.99
N LEU A 161 39.65 42.77 -10.01
CA LEU A 161 41.01 42.28 -9.88
C LEU A 161 41.98 43.41 -10.15
N THR A 162 42.93 43.57 -9.23
CA THR A 162 44.16 44.32 -9.51
C THR A 162 45.11 43.48 -10.38
N GLU A 163 46.02 44.15 -11.10
CA GLU A 163 46.98 43.48 -11.97
C GLU A 163 47.85 42.46 -11.22
N GLU A 164 48.26 42.79 -10.00
CA GLU A 164 49.02 41.89 -9.12
C GLU A 164 48.24 40.62 -8.75
N GLN A 165 46.94 40.76 -8.45
CA GLN A 165 46.08 39.63 -8.12
C GLN A 165 45.83 38.75 -9.35
N TYR A 166 45.63 39.36 -10.53
CA TYR A 166 45.49 38.62 -11.78
C TYR A 166 46.73 37.78 -12.10
N VAL A 167 47.93 38.35 -12.00
CA VAL A 167 49.19 37.61 -12.26
C VAL A 167 49.35 36.44 -11.29
N LYS A 168 49.04 36.66 -10.01
CA LYS A 168 49.06 35.59 -8.99
C LYS A 168 48.08 34.47 -9.34
N LEU A 169 46.81 34.81 -9.59
CA LEU A 169 45.76 33.85 -9.89
C LEU A 169 46.01 33.07 -11.18
N LYS A 170 46.55 33.73 -12.21
CA LYS A 170 46.87 33.10 -13.50
C LYS A 170 48.05 32.13 -13.45
N SER A 171 48.84 32.14 -12.37
CA SER A 171 49.92 31.17 -12.16
C SER A 171 49.42 29.78 -11.76
N PHE A 172 48.18 29.67 -11.29
CA PHE A 172 47.56 28.40 -10.90
C PHE A 172 46.84 27.74 -12.09
N PRO A 173 46.80 26.39 -12.16
CA PRO A 173 46.02 25.67 -13.15
C PRO A 173 44.51 25.79 -12.90
N GLU A 174 43.70 25.71 -13.96
CA GLU A 174 42.25 25.92 -13.89
C GLU A 174 41.53 25.00 -12.89
N ASP A 175 41.97 23.74 -12.77
CA ASP A 175 41.39 22.74 -11.85
C ASP A 175 41.56 23.07 -10.37
N GLN A 176 42.48 23.98 -10.04
CA GLN A 176 42.75 24.42 -8.66
C GLN A 176 42.08 25.75 -8.33
N LEU A 177 41.51 26.44 -9.33
CA LEU A 177 40.82 27.70 -9.13
C LEU A 177 39.39 27.45 -8.68
N SER A 178 38.94 28.23 -7.70
CA SER A 178 37.51 28.30 -7.41
C SER A 178 36.77 28.97 -8.57
N ILE A 179 35.46 28.69 -8.69
CA ILE A 179 34.62 29.29 -9.74
C ILE A 179 34.73 30.83 -9.76
N PRO A 180 34.65 31.56 -8.61
CA PRO A 180 34.80 33.01 -8.62
C PRO A 180 36.17 33.46 -9.12
N GLU A 181 37.25 32.78 -8.70
CA GLU A 181 38.62 33.10 -9.14
C GLU A 181 38.80 32.91 -10.64
N TYR A 182 38.34 31.77 -11.17
CA TYR A 182 38.36 31.48 -12.60
C TYR A 182 37.62 32.55 -13.40
N VAL A 183 36.39 32.87 -13.00
CA VAL A 183 35.58 33.88 -13.67
C VAL A 183 36.21 35.26 -13.55
N SER A 184 36.82 35.59 -12.42
CA SER A 184 37.52 36.87 -12.22
C SER A 184 38.66 37.05 -13.22
N ILE A 185 39.50 36.01 -13.41
CA ILE A 185 40.60 36.04 -14.39
C ILE A 185 40.04 36.31 -15.80
N ARG A 186 39.01 35.57 -16.21
CA ARG A 186 38.37 35.74 -17.53
C ARG A 186 37.75 37.12 -17.70
N PHE A 187 37.12 37.64 -16.65
CA PHE A 187 36.54 38.99 -16.66
C PHE A 187 37.62 40.05 -16.80
N TYR A 188 38.73 39.94 -16.06
CA TYR A 188 39.87 40.86 -16.15
C TYR A 188 40.49 40.87 -17.55
N GLU A 189 40.70 39.69 -18.16
CA GLU A 189 41.26 39.54 -19.51
C GLU A 189 40.41 40.26 -20.58
N LEU A 190 39.09 40.23 -20.45
CA LEU A 190 38.17 40.83 -21.42
C LEU A 190 37.92 42.32 -21.16
N VAL A 191 37.72 42.70 -19.89
CA VAL A 191 37.26 44.04 -19.52
C VAL A 191 38.40 45.02 -19.38
N ASN A 192 39.58 44.60 -18.90
CA ASN A 192 40.69 45.51 -18.66
C ASN A 192 41.23 46.17 -19.95
N PRO A 193 41.39 45.47 -21.09
CA PRO A 193 41.78 46.11 -22.35
C PRO A 193 40.76 47.17 -22.81
N LEU A 194 39.47 46.86 -22.71
CA LEU A 194 38.39 47.81 -23.06
C LEU A 194 38.41 49.04 -22.14
N ARG A 195 38.65 48.85 -20.83
CA ARG A 195 38.80 49.98 -19.90
C ARG A 195 39.98 50.88 -20.27
N LYS A 196 41.12 50.29 -20.67
CA LYS A 196 42.28 51.06 -21.15
C LYS A 196 41.95 51.85 -22.42
N GLU A 197 41.29 51.22 -23.39
CA GLU A 197 40.86 51.89 -24.63
C GLU A 197 39.88 53.05 -24.35
N VAL A 198 38.90 52.85 -23.47
CA VAL A 198 37.97 53.91 -23.06
C VAL A 198 38.72 55.08 -22.41
N CYS A 199 39.69 54.79 -21.53
CA CYS A 199 40.51 55.84 -20.92
C CYS A 199 41.32 56.61 -21.98
N GLU A 200 41.99 55.91 -22.89
CA GLU A 200 42.76 56.53 -23.97
C GLU A 200 41.89 57.39 -24.90
N LEU A 201 40.72 56.90 -25.29
CA LEU A 201 39.76 57.66 -26.09
C LEU A 201 39.25 58.89 -25.34
N GLN A 202 39.05 58.78 -24.03
CA GLN A 202 38.62 59.89 -23.20
C GLN A 202 39.70 60.98 -23.07
N VAL A 203 40.97 60.59 -22.96
CA VAL A 203 42.12 61.54 -23.00
C VAL A 203 42.19 62.23 -24.37
N LYS A 204 42.11 61.48 -25.47
CA LYS A 204 42.12 62.06 -26.83
C LYS A 204 40.95 63.03 -27.05
N LYS A 205 39.77 62.70 -26.51
CA LYS A 205 38.59 63.58 -26.57
C LYS A 205 38.86 64.91 -25.85
N SER A 206 39.47 64.88 -24.67
CA SER A 206 39.84 66.12 -23.96
C SER A 206 40.86 66.94 -24.74
N GLU A 207 41.92 66.31 -25.25
CA GLU A 207 42.96 66.99 -26.04
C GLU A 207 42.37 67.67 -27.28
N LEU A 208 41.58 66.94 -28.08
CA LEU A 208 40.92 67.50 -29.26
C LEU A 208 39.90 68.59 -28.91
N SER A 209 39.22 68.48 -27.76
CA SER A 209 38.29 69.52 -27.30
C SER A 209 39.04 70.80 -26.91
N GLU A 210 40.20 70.68 -26.28
CA GLU A 210 41.08 71.80 -25.95
C GLU A 210 41.64 72.45 -27.23
N GLU A 211 42.15 71.66 -28.18
CA GLU A 211 42.60 72.13 -29.49
C GLU A 211 41.47 72.85 -30.26
N LEU A 212 40.26 72.29 -30.26
CA LEU A 212 39.11 72.94 -30.90
C LEU A 212 38.76 74.27 -30.20
N SER A 213 38.84 74.32 -28.88
CA SER A 213 38.55 75.53 -28.10
C SER A 213 39.56 76.65 -28.39
N THR A 214 40.85 76.31 -28.48
CA THR A 214 41.94 77.25 -28.78
C THR A 214 41.83 77.75 -30.22
N SER A 215 41.62 76.86 -31.19
CA SER A 215 41.39 77.21 -32.60
C SER A 215 40.17 78.12 -32.78
N LYS A 216 39.05 77.82 -32.11
CA LYS A 216 37.86 78.69 -32.11
C LYS A 216 38.15 80.07 -31.52
N GLY A 217 39.00 80.14 -30.48
CA GLY A 217 39.48 81.39 -29.90
C GLY A 217 40.30 82.22 -30.89
N GLN A 218 41.27 81.59 -31.56
CA GLN A 218 42.10 82.22 -32.59
C GLN A 218 41.26 82.73 -33.77
N LEU A 219 40.29 81.93 -34.24
CA LEU A 219 39.40 82.32 -35.34
C LEU A 219 38.54 83.54 -34.98
N LYS A 220 38.04 83.62 -33.75
CA LYS A 220 37.31 84.81 -33.25
C LYS A 220 38.19 86.05 -33.26
N GLN A 221 39.40 85.95 -32.71
CA GLN A 221 40.35 87.06 -32.69
C GLN A 221 40.69 87.53 -34.11
N LEU A 222 40.97 86.60 -35.03
CA LEU A 222 41.25 86.95 -36.43
C LEU A 222 40.05 87.61 -37.12
N THR A 223 38.84 87.12 -36.85
CA THR A 223 37.59 87.71 -37.36
C THR A 223 37.40 89.13 -36.85
N GLU A 224 37.67 89.39 -35.57
CA GLU A 224 37.63 90.74 -34.98
C GLU A 224 38.65 91.67 -35.65
N VAL A 225 39.90 91.22 -35.83
CA VAL A 225 40.95 92.00 -36.51
C VAL A 225 40.59 92.31 -37.97
N CYS A 226 40.06 91.33 -38.72
CA CYS A 226 39.59 91.53 -40.08
C CYS A 226 38.42 92.52 -40.14
N ASN A 227 37.45 92.42 -39.22
CA ASN A 227 36.32 93.35 -39.16
C ASN A 227 36.76 94.79 -38.85
N VAL A 228 37.72 94.98 -37.93
CA VAL A 228 38.33 96.29 -37.67
C VAL A 228 39.01 96.81 -38.94
N SER A 229 39.81 95.98 -39.60
CA SER A 229 40.53 96.36 -40.82
C SER A 229 39.59 96.74 -41.97
N ILE A 230 38.49 95.99 -42.17
CA ILE A 230 37.44 96.32 -43.15
C ILE A 230 36.76 97.64 -42.80
N THR A 231 36.47 97.88 -41.52
CA THR A 231 35.87 99.14 -41.05
C THR A 231 36.82 100.30 -41.32
N LEU A 232 38.11 100.13 -41.02
CA LEU A 232 39.15 101.14 -41.27
C LEU A 232 39.29 101.43 -42.77
N ALA A 233 39.34 100.40 -43.62
CA ALA A 233 39.38 100.55 -45.07
C ALA A 233 38.15 101.29 -45.61
N LYS A 234 36.94 100.96 -45.12
CA LYS A 234 35.70 101.69 -45.46
C LYS A 234 35.77 103.16 -45.04
N THR A 235 36.27 103.47 -43.84
CA THR A 235 36.42 104.86 -43.38
C THR A 235 37.43 105.65 -44.22
N LEU A 236 38.55 105.04 -44.60
CA LEU A 236 39.53 105.65 -45.49
C LEU A 236 38.96 105.91 -46.88
N GLN A 237 38.17 104.97 -47.42
CA GLN A 237 37.50 105.14 -48.71
C GLN A 237 36.45 106.27 -48.67
N LEU A 238 35.69 106.38 -47.58
CA LEU A 238 34.79 107.52 -47.34
C LEU A 238 35.56 108.84 -47.26
N PHE A 239 36.68 108.88 -46.52
CA PHE A 239 37.55 110.06 -46.46
C PHE A 239 38.09 110.46 -47.84
N HIS A 240 38.55 109.50 -48.63
CA HIS A 240 39.05 109.75 -49.98
C HIS A 240 37.94 110.25 -50.92
N SER A 241 36.74 109.67 -50.85
CA SER A 241 35.58 110.16 -51.62
C SER A 241 35.13 111.57 -51.22
N SER A 242 35.23 111.90 -49.93
CA SER A 242 34.95 113.23 -49.38
C SER A 242 36.01 114.26 -49.79
N PHE A 243 37.28 113.84 -49.84
CA PHE A 243 38.39 114.68 -50.30
C PHE A 243 38.29 114.97 -51.81
N LEU A 244 37.99 113.96 -52.63
CA LEU A 244 37.80 114.15 -54.08
C LEU A 244 36.60 115.05 -54.40
N THR A 245 35.48 114.92 -53.68
CA THR A 245 34.32 115.80 -53.84
C THR A 245 34.62 117.24 -53.39
N SER A 246 35.50 117.45 -52.41
CA SER A 246 35.98 118.79 -52.03
C SER A 246 36.96 119.41 -53.04
N VAL A 247 37.69 118.61 -53.83
CA VAL A 247 38.67 119.09 -54.82
C VAL A 247 38.05 119.33 -56.20
N GLN A 248 36.92 118.70 -56.54
CA GLN A 248 36.17 118.97 -57.78
C GLN A 248 35.11 120.09 -57.65
N GLY A 249 34.95 120.67 -56.45
CA GLY A 249 33.97 121.74 -56.16
C GLY A 249 34.54 123.16 -56.14
N THR A 250 35.79 123.36 -56.57
CA THR A 250 36.47 124.66 -56.70
C THR A 250 36.99 124.85 -58.11
#